data_AF-A0A2E6N311-F1
#
_entry.id   AF-A0A2E6N311-F1
#
_cell.length_a   1.000
_cell.length_b   1.000
_cell.length_c   1.000
_cell.angle_alpha   90.00
_cell.angle_beta   90.00
_cell.angle_gamma   90.00
#
_symmetry.space_group_name_H-M   'P 1'
#
loop_
_entity.id
_entity.type
_entity.pdbx_description
1 polymer ?
#
loop_
_entity_poly.entity_id
_entity_poly.type
_entity_poly.pdbx_seq_one_letter_code
_entity_poly.pdbx_strand_id
1 'polypeptide(L)'
;MKLSQTRNAEGIQIILNRGLTGIRTVLTVVISIIIMSSCESTHKMSRVEHVVLPTAVLSSPRALPQEIAVSLGWGGIYEDTLGVEEEEFRVVLSSPIPPYHILRMKKAKDIEATYILFWEKKAAIDIEYPQRNIRWFIQGECGDFYQTARFEYCIPEWFEEPEWLRVYELFDKSNIWTLEPADSLARDSLSRDDQWVINVEARVENYFRRYQHTSPDTYKESSTRSDLLQIVSQMRALRDATIQRNNFNVYRGYMKGPSGPEFILCDESEIWYFEGHLEDLVITSAYPVLIEEAAEQYFYVELRGKIRDQWYTEWVDQSHTRVIIPDEINEIQLVDGPRCPY
;
A
#
# COMPACT_ATOMS: atom_id res chain seq x y z
N MET A 1 62.16 8.14 19.91
CA MET A 1 61.79 8.89 21.13
C MET A 1 61.58 7.89 22.25
N LYS A 2 62.14 8.18 23.43
CA LYS A 2 62.39 7.24 24.54
C LYS A 2 61.13 6.56 25.07
N LEU A 3 61.25 5.24 25.27
CA LEU A 3 60.42 4.39 26.13
C LEU A 3 60.82 4.53 27.61
N SER A 4 59.86 4.32 28.52
CA SER A 4 59.93 3.56 29.80
C SER A 4 58.87 4.11 30.77
N GLN A 5 58.13 3.33 31.57
CA GLN A 5 58.56 2.33 32.58
C GLN A 5 57.42 1.34 32.89
N THR A 6 57.58 0.04 32.67
CA THR A 6 58.00 -1.07 33.59
C THR A 6 56.93 -1.63 34.53
N ARG A 7 56.66 -2.95 34.40
CA ARG A 7 56.95 -3.96 35.44
C ARG A 7 56.98 -5.38 34.83
N ASN A 8 58.08 -6.09 35.10
CA ASN A 8 58.30 -7.52 34.85
C ASN A 8 57.63 -8.36 35.95
N ALA A 9 57.25 -9.61 35.65
CA ALA A 9 57.82 -10.82 36.27
C ALA A 9 57.28 -12.11 35.61
N GLU A 10 58.17 -13.08 35.49
CA GLU A 10 57.96 -14.52 35.19
C GLU A 10 57.69 -14.91 33.73
N GLY A 11 58.75 -15.39 33.08
CA GLY A 11 58.66 -16.13 31.81
C GLY A 11 58.74 -17.63 32.03
N ILE A 12 58.25 -18.41 31.08
CA ILE A 12 58.65 -19.81 30.86
C ILE A 12 58.73 -20.05 29.35
N GLN A 13 59.88 -20.57 28.91
CA GLN A 13 60.14 -21.13 27.58
C GLN A 13 59.19 -22.29 27.26
N ILE A 14 58.68 -22.37 26.03
CA ILE A 14 58.17 -23.62 25.48
C ILE A 14 58.76 -23.84 24.08
N ILE A 15 59.62 -24.86 23.98
CA ILE A 15 59.98 -25.55 22.74
C ILE A 15 58.87 -26.56 22.43
N LEU A 16 58.47 -26.60 21.16
CA LEU A 16 57.41 -27.46 20.62
C LEU A 16 57.61 -28.95 20.95
N ASN A 17 56.52 -29.61 21.33
CA ASN A 17 56.30 -30.99 20.93
C ASN A 17 54.81 -31.36 20.79
N ARG A 18 54.49 -31.93 19.62
CA ARG A 18 53.34 -32.75 19.19
C ARG A 18 51.96 -32.50 19.83
N GLY A 19 51.02 -32.06 19.01
CA GLY A 19 49.58 -32.15 19.29
C GLY A 19 48.74 -31.87 18.05
N LEU A 20 48.34 -32.94 17.36
CA LEU A 20 47.53 -32.93 16.16
C LEU A 20 46.06 -32.65 16.52
N THR A 21 45.72 -31.45 16.96
CA THR A 21 44.34 -31.07 17.34
C THR A 21 44.23 -29.55 17.43
N GLY A 22 43.74 -28.90 16.38
CA GLY A 22 43.55 -27.45 16.46
C GLY A 22 43.24 -26.69 15.17
N ILE A 23 42.72 -27.33 14.11
CA ILE A 23 42.23 -26.63 12.91
C ILE A 23 40.85 -27.19 12.51
N ARG A 24 40.00 -27.51 13.49
CA ARG A 24 38.64 -28.02 13.23
C ARG A 24 37.52 -27.35 14.04
N THR A 25 37.80 -26.28 14.79
CA THR A 25 36.79 -25.63 15.64
C THR A 25 36.43 -24.21 15.24
N VAL A 26 37.23 -23.55 14.40
CA VAL A 26 36.88 -22.19 13.91
C VAL A 26 36.13 -22.22 12.57
N LEU A 27 36.39 -23.22 11.72
CA LEU A 27 35.66 -23.37 10.45
C LEU A 27 34.23 -23.88 10.66
N THR A 28 33.98 -24.66 11.72
CA THR A 28 32.66 -25.23 12.01
C THR A 28 31.69 -24.21 12.59
N VAL A 29 32.18 -23.17 13.29
CA VAL A 29 31.31 -22.12 13.85
C VAL A 29 30.85 -21.13 12.77
N VAL A 30 31.70 -20.82 11.78
CA VAL A 30 31.31 -19.97 10.65
C VAL A 30 30.37 -20.70 9.69
N ILE A 31 30.56 -22.01 9.50
CA ILE A 31 29.62 -22.84 8.71
C ILE A 31 28.29 -23.03 9.48
N SER A 32 28.29 -23.20 10.80
CA SER A 32 27.04 -23.28 11.58
C SER A 32 26.25 -21.97 11.61
N ILE A 33 26.91 -20.80 11.58
CA ILE A 33 26.21 -19.51 11.52
C ILE A 33 25.65 -19.24 10.11
N ILE A 34 26.31 -19.73 9.06
CA ILE A 34 25.79 -19.63 7.67
C ILE A 34 24.68 -20.67 7.42
N ILE A 35 24.67 -21.81 8.12
CA ILE A 35 23.59 -22.82 8.02
C ILE A 35 22.37 -22.44 8.89
N MET A 36 22.51 -21.53 9.86
CA MET A 36 21.39 -21.07 10.70
C MET A 36 20.71 -19.77 10.22
N SER A 37 21.12 -19.20 9.08
CA SER A 37 20.42 -18.07 8.42
C SER A 37 19.77 -18.45 7.09
N SER A 38 19.68 -19.74 6.75
CA SER A 38 19.00 -20.24 5.55
C SER A 38 17.87 -21.22 5.86
N CYS A 39 17.15 -21.02 6.95
CA CYS A 39 15.77 -21.48 7.03
C CYS A 39 14.87 -20.37 6.45
N GLU A 40 15.01 -20.12 5.14
CA GLU A 40 13.88 -19.61 4.36
C GLU A 40 12.86 -20.76 4.33
N SER A 41 11.94 -20.80 5.29
CA SER A 41 10.75 -21.61 5.14
C SER A 41 9.75 -20.87 4.25
N THR A 42 10.11 -20.65 2.98
CA THR A 42 9.14 -20.36 1.92
C THR A 42 8.47 -21.68 1.58
N HIS A 43 7.54 -22.14 2.44
CA HIS A 43 6.69 -23.26 2.08
C HIS A 43 5.74 -22.79 0.97
N LYS A 44 6.20 -22.83 -0.29
CA LYS A 44 5.32 -22.72 -1.45
C LYS A 44 4.29 -23.84 -1.39
N MET A 45 3.08 -23.57 -1.88
CA MET A 45 1.96 -24.52 -1.90
C MET A 45 2.44 -25.91 -2.33
N SER A 46 2.30 -26.90 -1.44
CA SER A 46 2.80 -28.25 -1.73
C SER A 46 1.83 -28.95 -2.69
N ARG A 47 2.34 -29.84 -3.56
CA ARG A 47 1.57 -30.63 -4.54
C ARG A 47 0.47 -31.55 -3.94
N VAL A 48 0.22 -31.48 -2.63
CA VAL A 48 -0.75 -32.29 -1.89
C VAL A 48 -1.94 -31.43 -1.38
N GLU A 49 -1.88 -30.11 -1.52
CA GLU A 49 -2.90 -29.22 -0.95
C GLU A 49 -4.02 -28.93 -1.96
N HIS A 50 -5.09 -29.70 -1.85
CA HIS A 50 -6.40 -29.31 -2.37
C HIS A 50 -7.12 -28.48 -1.31
N VAL A 51 -7.40 -27.19 -1.57
CA VAL A 51 -8.53 -26.55 -0.87
C VAL A 51 -9.29 -25.59 -1.78
N VAL A 52 -10.59 -25.88 -1.90
CA VAL A 52 -11.64 -24.91 -2.23
C VAL A 52 -12.53 -24.77 -0.99
N LEU A 53 -13.05 -23.55 -0.75
CA LEU A 53 -14.30 -23.14 -0.06
C LEU A 53 -14.13 -22.34 1.25
N PRO A 54 -15.00 -21.37 1.58
CA PRO A 54 -16.40 -21.17 1.14
C PRO A 54 -16.54 -20.23 -0.07
N THR A 55 -17.31 -20.55 -1.13
CA THR A 55 -18.78 -20.45 -1.21
C THR A 55 -19.41 -19.32 -0.42
N ALA A 56 -18.81 -18.15 -0.49
CA ALA A 56 -19.54 -17.06 -1.10
C ALA A 56 -18.79 -16.72 -2.37
N VAL A 57 -19.47 -16.76 -3.52
CA VAL A 57 -19.16 -15.76 -4.53
C VAL A 57 -19.34 -14.46 -3.77
N LEU A 58 -18.25 -13.93 -3.20
CA LEU A 58 -18.29 -12.58 -2.70
C LEU A 58 -18.47 -11.79 -3.98
N SER A 59 -19.73 -11.51 -4.27
CA SER A 59 -20.23 -10.36 -4.99
C SER A 59 -19.79 -9.10 -4.25
N SER A 60 -18.54 -9.06 -3.82
CA SER A 60 -17.86 -7.92 -3.30
C SER A 60 -17.40 -7.18 -4.54
N PRO A 61 -17.92 -5.97 -4.79
CA PRO A 61 -17.45 -5.12 -5.89
C PRO A 61 -15.93 -4.83 -5.81
N ARG A 62 -15.28 -5.24 -4.71
CA ARG A 62 -13.88 -5.01 -4.36
C ARG A 62 -12.94 -6.21 -4.57
N ALA A 63 -13.46 -7.37 -5.02
CA ALA A 63 -12.61 -8.48 -5.51
C ALA A 63 -12.13 -8.19 -6.95
N LEU A 64 -11.21 -9.00 -7.49
CA LEU A 64 -10.75 -8.86 -8.88
C LEU A 64 -11.94 -8.88 -9.85
N PRO A 65 -12.23 -7.78 -10.56
CA PRO A 65 -13.35 -7.78 -11.49
C PRO A 65 -13.06 -8.67 -12.69
N GLN A 66 -13.85 -9.74 -12.87
CA GLN A 66 -13.67 -10.66 -14.00
C GLN A 66 -13.76 -9.94 -15.35
N GLU A 67 -14.58 -8.90 -15.46
CA GLU A 67 -14.68 -8.07 -16.67
C GLU A 67 -13.34 -7.42 -17.05
N ILE A 68 -12.57 -6.95 -16.06
CA ILE A 68 -11.23 -6.36 -16.29
C ILE A 68 -10.26 -7.47 -16.70
N ALA A 69 -10.26 -8.61 -15.98
CA ALA A 69 -9.40 -9.74 -16.31
C ALA A 69 -9.65 -10.27 -17.74
N VAL A 70 -10.91 -10.36 -18.16
CA VAL A 70 -11.28 -10.74 -19.54
C VAL A 70 -10.84 -9.69 -20.55
N SER A 71 -11.05 -8.39 -20.26
CA SER A 71 -10.64 -7.28 -21.12
C SER A 71 -9.12 -7.28 -21.39
N LEU A 72 -8.34 -7.71 -20.40
CA LEU A 72 -6.88 -7.82 -20.48
C LEU A 72 -6.37 -9.16 -21.02
N GLY A 73 -7.29 -10.08 -21.36
CA GLY A 73 -6.94 -11.42 -21.83
C GLY A 73 -6.33 -12.34 -20.76
N TRP A 74 -6.50 -12.03 -19.48
CA TRP A 74 -5.99 -12.83 -18.37
C TRP A 74 -6.86 -14.04 -18.03
N GLY A 75 -8.14 -14.00 -18.42
CA GLY A 75 -9.12 -15.03 -18.08
C GLY A 75 -9.34 -15.21 -16.57
N GLY A 76 -10.12 -16.22 -16.19
CA GLY A 76 -10.15 -16.70 -14.82
C GLY A 76 -8.84 -17.39 -14.46
N ILE A 77 -8.27 -17.06 -13.30
CA ILE A 77 -7.01 -17.69 -12.83
C ILE A 77 -7.15 -19.23 -12.70
N TYR A 78 -8.37 -19.75 -12.62
CA TYR A 78 -8.71 -21.17 -12.53
C TYR A 78 -9.04 -21.85 -13.87
N GLU A 79 -9.15 -21.09 -14.98
CA GLU A 79 -9.72 -21.59 -16.24
C GLU A 79 -8.69 -22.29 -17.14
N ASP A 80 -7.42 -21.87 -17.09
CA ASP A 80 -6.35 -22.47 -17.91
C ASP A 80 -5.63 -23.61 -17.20
N THR A 81 -4.85 -24.43 -17.92
CA THR A 81 -3.80 -25.27 -17.31
C THR A 81 -2.49 -24.51 -17.44
N LEU A 82 -1.96 -24.00 -16.31
CA LEU A 82 -0.62 -23.44 -16.28
C LEU A 82 0.39 -24.52 -16.67
N GLY A 83 1.45 -24.10 -17.38
CA GLY A 83 2.57 -24.98 -17.67
C GLY A 83 3.24 -25.53 -16.41
N VAL A 84 4.07 -26.56 -16.57
CA VAL A 84 4.92 -27.07 -15.48
C VAL A 84 5.82 -25.94 -14.99
N GLU A 85 5.92 -25.73 -13.68
CA GLU A 85 6.69 -24.65 -13.03
C GLU A 85 6.18 -23.21 -13.30
N GLU A 86 4.97 -23.03 -13.83
CA GLU A 86 4.36 -21.70 -13.91
C GLU A 86 3.65 -21.32 -12.60
N GLU A 87 3.90 -20.09 -12.17
CA GLU A 87 3.36 -19.50 -10.93
C GLU A 87 2.63 -18.20 -11.30
N GLU A 88 1.44 -17.97 -10.78
CA GLU A 88 0.71 -16.71 -10.97
C GLU A 88 0.04 -16.28 -9.68
N PHE A 89 0.14 -15.01 -9.34
CA PHE A 89 -0.73 -14.41 -8.34
C PHE A 89 -1.29 -13.07 -8.78
N ARG A 90 -2.46 -12.76 -8.23
CA ARG A 90 -3.19 -11.51 -8.44
C ARG A 90 -3.53 -10.94 -7.08
N VAL A 91 -3.15 -9.70 -6.84
CA VAL A 91 -3.46 -8.97 -5.62
C VAL A 91 -4.37 -7.82 -5.97
N VAL A 92 -5.49 -7.70 -5.28
CA VAL A 92 -6.42 -6.59 -5.40
C VAL A 92 -6.50 -5.88 -4.07
N LEU A 93 -6.26 -4.58 -4.10
CA LEU A 93 -6.30 -3.73 -2.93
C LEU A 93 -7.32 -2.63 -3.16
N SER A 94 -8.26 -2.51 -2.22
CA SER A 94 -9.44 -1.66 -2.36
C SER A 94 -9.71 -0.94 -1.05
N SER A 95 -10.12 0.32 -1.12
CA SER A 95 -10.54 1.13 0.03
C SER A 95 -11.97 1.67 -0.24
N PRO A 96 -12.59 2.43 0.68
CA PRO A 96 -13.84 3.12 0.43
C PRO A 96 -13.77 4.08 -0.75
N ILE A 97 -12.59 4.61 -1.08
CA ILE A 97 -12.42 5.64 -2.11
C ILE A 97 -11.57 5.11 -3.27
N PRO A 98 -12.08 5.11 -4.50
CA PRO A 98 -11.30 4.76 -5.69
C PRO A 98 -10.23 5.83 -6.04
N PRO A 99 -9.20 5.48 -6.84
CA PRO A 99 -9.04 4.21 -7.56
C PRO A 99 -8.59 3.06 -6.66
N TYR A 100 -8.96 1.85 -7.04
CA TYR A 100 -8.50 0.59 -6.46
C TYR A 100 -7.33 0.05 -7.28
N HIS A 101 -6.57 -0.89 -6.72
CA HIS A 101 -5.34 -1.38 -7.32
C HIS A 101 -5.41 -2.87 -7.63
N ILE A 102 -4.91 -3.27 -8.79
CA ILE A 102 -4.70 -4.67 -9.16
C ILE A 102 -3.24 -4.84 -9.54
N LEU A 103 -2.59 -5.83 -8.97
CA LEU A 103 -1.32 -6.35 -9.43
C LEU A 103 -1.54 -7.77 -9.92
N ARG A 104 -1.11 -8.08 -11.15
CA ARG A 104 -0.92 -9.45 -11.62
C ARG A 104 0.57 -9.69 -11.77
N MET A 105 1.07 -10.81 -11.27
CA MET A 105 2.41 -11.31 -11.58
C MET A 105 2.33 -12.78 -11.99
N LYS A 106 2.83 -13.08 -13.19
CA LYS A 106 2.98 -14.43 -13.72
C LYS A 106 4.47 -14.69 -13.92
N LYS A 107 4.98 -15.75 -13.31
CA LYS A 107 6.33 -16.25 -13.49
C LYS A 107 6.26 -17.53 -14.32
N ALA A 108 6.92 -17.51 -15.47
CA ALA A 108 7.22 -18.67 -16.28
C ALA A 108 8.74 -18.70 -16.51
N LYS A 109 9.19 -18.65 -17.77
CA LYS A 109 10.60 -18.42 -18.09
C LYS A 109 11.07 -17.03 -17.68
N ASP A 110 10.23 -16.04 -17.94
CA ASP A 110 10.41 -14.64 -17.57
C ASP A 110 9.24 -14.23 -16.65
N ILE A 111 9.37 -13.07 -15.99
CA ILE A 111 8.29 -12.51 -15.18
C ILE A 111 7.49 -11.52 -16.01
N GLU A 112 6.20 -11.78 -16.10
CA GLU A 112 5.20 -10.87 -16.63
C GLU A 112 4.45 -10.24 -15.47
N ALA A 113 4.41 -8.91 -15.43
CA ALA A 113 3.69 -8.19 -14.39
C ALA A 113 2.85 -7.07 -14.99
N THR A 114 1.73 -6.77 -14.34
CA THR A 114 0.88 -5.64 -14.72
C THR A 114 0.24 -5.06 -13.47
N TYR A 115 0.39 -3.75 -13.31
CA TYR A 115 -0.23 -2.97 -12.26
C TYR A 115 -1.29 -2.04 -12.85
N ILE A 116 -2.47 -1.99 -12.23
CA ILE A 116 -3.67 -1.35 -12.79
C ILE A 116 -4.37 -0.56 -11.69
N LEU A 117 -4.86 0.61 -12.07
CA LEU A 117 -5.83 1.39 -11.32
C LEU A 117 -7.23 1.13 -11.89
N PHE A 118 -8.23 0.88 -11.06
CA PHE A 118 -9.60 0.64 -11.50
C PHE A 118 -10.66 1.23 -10.57
N TRP A 119 -11.85 1.54 -11.10
CA TRP A 119 -12.97 2.09 -10.33
C TRP A 119 -14.30 1.74 -10.98
N GLU A 120 -15.37 1.80 -10.19
CA GLU A 120 -16.72 1.61 -10.72
C GLU A 120 -17.14 2.78 -11.62
N LYS A 121 -17.77 2.47 -12.76
CA LYS A 121 -18.35 3.47 -13.65
C LYS A 121 -19.50 4.19 -12.94
N LYS A 122 -19.47 5.52 -12.98
CA LYS A 122 -20.63 6.34 -12.62
C LYS A 122 -21.52 6.54 -13.85
N ALA A 123 -22.83 6.35 -13.67
CA ALA A 123 -23.81 6.53 -14.74
C ALA A 123 -23.99 8.00 -15.16
N ALA A 124 -23.72 8.93 -14.25
CA ALA A 124 -23.77 10.37 -14.49
C ALA A 124 -22.44 11.00 -14.09
N ILE A 125 -21.99 11.95 -14.92
CA ILE A 125 -20.83 12.79 -14.62
C ILE A 125 -21.30 13.90 -13.68
N ASP A 126 -20.66 14.01 -12.52
CA ASP A 126 -20.84 15.13 -11.60
C ASP A 126 -20.02 16.32 -12.12
N ILE A 127 -20.71 17.30 -12.72
CA ILE A 127 -20.09 18.50 -13.29
C ILE A 127 -19.83 19.55 -12.21
N GLU A 128 -20.63 19.54 -11.15
CA GLU A 128 -20.52 20.47 -10.02
C GLU A 128 -19.29 20.13 -9.16
N TYR A 129 -19.01 18.82 -9.02
CA TYR A 129 -17.91 18.30 -8.22
C TYR A 129 -17.02 17.37 -9.05
N PRO A 130 -16.22 17.92 -9.98
CA PRO A 130 -15.45 17.14 -10.95
C PRO A 130 -14.39 16.24 -10.30
N GLN A 131 -13.94 16.54 -9.07
CA GLN A 131 -13.05 15.67 -8.28
C GLN A 131 -13.65 14.31 -7.96
N ARG A 132 -14.99 14.18 -7.96
CA ARG A 132 -15.69 12.89 -7.79
C ARG A 132 -15.60 11.99 -9.02
N ASN A 133 -15.15 12.54 -10.15
CA ASN A 133 -14.90 11.79 -11.36
C ASN A 133 -13.45 11.29 -11.36
N ILE A 134 -13.24 10.03 -10.98
CA ILE A 134 -11.91 9.44 -10.83
C ILE A 134 -11.10 9.56 -12.12
N ARG A 135 -11.71 9.31 -13.28
CA ARG A 135 -11.05 9.48 -14.58
C ARG A 135 -10.48 10.88 -14.76
N TRP A 136 -11.22 11.91 -14.37
CA TRP A 136 -10.73 13.28 -14.44
C TRP A 136 -9.69 13.56 -13.37
N PHE A 137 -9.86 13.03 -12.16
CA PHE A 137 -8.92 13.18 -11.06
C PHE A 137 -7.52 12.65 -11.38
N ILE A 138 -7.44 11.49 -12.06
CA ILE A 138 -6.17 10.81 -12.40
C ILE A 138 -5.74 10.96 -13.87
N GLN A 139 -6.34 11.87 -14.65
CA GLN A 139 -6.06 11.98 -16.10
C GLN A 139 -4.56 12.16 -16.44
N GLY A 140 -3.78 12.74 -15.53
CA GLY A 140 -2.35 12.95 -15.70
C GLY A 140 -1.47 11.77 -15.28
N GLU A 141 -2.06 10.68 -14.77
CA GLU A 141 -1.35 9.50 -14.26
C GLU A 141 -1.34 8.33 -15.24
N CYS A 142 -2.30 8.30 -16.16
CA CYS A 142 -2.55 7.19 -17.06
C CYS A 142 -2.48 7.65 -18.52
N GLY A 143 -1.75 6.90 -19.36
CA GLY A 143 -1.68 7.19 -20.80
C GLY A 143 -3.00 6.93 -21.51
N ASP A 144 -3.65 5.80 -21.20
CA ASP A 144 -4.93 5.39 -21.79
C ASP A 144 -5.94 4.90 -20.75
N PHE A 145 -7.21 5.14 -21.03
CA PHE A 145 -8.35 4.71 -20.19
C PHE A 145 -9.19 3.67 -20.91
N TYR A 146 -9.41 2.55 -20.22
CA TYR A 146 -10.19 1.42 -20.70
C TYR A 146 -11.48 1.29 -19.92
N GLN A 147 -12.44 0.58 -20.51
CA GLN A 147 -13.80 0.53 -20.01
C GLN A 147 -14.42 -0.85 -20.22
N THR A 148 -15.07 -1.37 -19.18
CA THR A 148 -15.91 -2.58 -19.23
C THR A 148 -17.39 -2.21 -19.07
N ALA A 149 -18.28 -3.17 -18.80
CA ALA A 149 -19.68 -2.84 -18.52
C ALA A 149 -19.81 -2.05 -17.21
N ARG A 150 -19.07 -2.46 -16.16
CA ARG A 150 -19.19 -1.89 -14.81
C ARG A 150 -18.01 -1.06 -14.34
N PHE A 151 -16.83 -1.21 -14.95
CA PHE A 151 -15.61 -0.59 -14.46
C PHE A 151 -14.93 0.26 -15.53
N GLU A 152 -14.20 1.26 -15.09
CA GLU A 152 -13.10 1.84 -15.87
C GLU A 152 -11.79 1.45 -15.21
N TYR A 153 -10.73 1.39 -16.01
CA TYR A 153 -9.40 1.11 -15.51
C TYR A 153 -8.34 1.72 -16.41
N CYS A 154 -7.13 1.87 -15.87
CA CYS A 154 -5.96 2.27 -16.63
C CYS A 154 -4.68 1.65 -16.08
N ILE A 155 -3.66 1.57 -16.92
CA ILE A 155 -2.30 1.24 -16.52
C ILE A 155 -1.59 2.57 -16.29
N PRO A 156 -1.17 2.89 -15.06
CA PRO A 156 -0.49 4.15 -14.79
C PRO A 156 0.89 4.18 -15.44
N GLU A 157 1.36 5.38 -15.77
CA GLU A 157 2.70 5.60 -16.27
C GLU A 157 3.72 5.52 -15.13
N TRP A 158 4.83 4.83 -15.36
CA TRP A 158 5.91 4.70 -14.38
C TRP A 158 6.78 5.94 -14.38
N PHE A 159 7.04 6.48 -13.20
CA PHE A 159 8.17 7.40 -13.02
C PHE A 159 9.48 6.61 -13.06
N GLU A 160 9.50 5.46 -12.39
CA GLU A 160 10.59 4.49 -12.40
C GLU A 160 9.99 3.09 -12.56
N GLU A 161 10.36 2.38 -13.62
CA GLU A 161 9.82 1.03 -13.86
C GLU A 161 10.34 0.04 -12.80
N PRO A 162 9.46 -0.73 -12.14
CA PRO A 162 9.89 -1.66 -11.11
C PRO A 162 10.77 -2.80 -11.65
N GLU A 163 11.77 -3.20 -10.85
CA GLU A 163 12.50 -4.45 -11.07
C GLU A 163 11.57 -5.64 -10.76
N TRP A 164 10.79 -6.09 -11.73
CA TRP A 164 9.71 -7.07 -11.51
C TRP A 164 10.14 -8.38 -10.83
N LEU A 165 11.36 -8.86 -11.09
CA LEU A 165 11.91 -10.02 -10.38
C LEU A 165 12.09 -9.75 -8.89
N ARG A 166 12.61 -8.58 -8.53
CA ARG A 166 12.77 -8.18 -7.13
C ARG A 166 11.41 -8.00 -6.46
N VAL A 167 10.45 -7.38 -7.15
CA VAL A 167 9.07 -7.25 -6.66
C VAL A 167 8.49 -8.64 -6.38
N TYR A 168 8.61 -9.57 -7.34
CA TYR A 168 8.19 -10.96 -7.16
C TYR A 168 8.77 -11.62 -5.91
N GLU A 169 10.09 -11.51 -5.71
CA GLU A 169 10.77 -12.07 -4.54
C GLU A 169 10.28 -11.47 -3.21
N LEU A 170 9.89 -10.19 -3.19
CA LEU A 170 9.35 -9.55 -1.98
C LEU A 170 7.96 -10.09 -1.62
N PHE A 171 7.11 -10.32 -2.60
CA PHE A 171 5.81 -10.97 -2.39
C PHE A 171 5.97 -12.45 -2.01
N ASP A 172 6.91 -13.17 -2.64
CA ASP A 172 7.23 -14.57 -2.29
C ASP A 172 7.69 -14.71 -0.83
N LYS A 173 8.54 -13.79 -0.37
CA LYS A 173 8.98 -13.70 1.03
C LYS A 173 7.88 -13.31 2.01
N SER A 174 6.79 -12.72 1.52
CA SER A 174 5.62 -12.33 2.33
C SER A 174 4.54 -13.43 2.36
N ASN A 175 4.94 -14.70 2.16
CA ASN A 175 4.09 -15.89 2.22
C ASN A 175 2.77 -15.80 1.44
N ILE A 176 2.75 -15.08 0.30
CA ILE A 176 1.54 -14.82 -0.50
C ILE A 176 0.80 -16.12 -0.91
N TRP A 177 1.53 -17.23 -1.00
CA TRP A 177 1.04 -18.55 -1.38
C TRP A 177 0.29 -19.29 -0.25
N THR A 178 0.57 -18.95 1.00
CA THR A 178 0.15 -19.74 2.17
C THR A 178 -0.38 -18.88 3.31
N LEU A 179 -1.03 -17.76 2.98
CA LEU A 179 -1.72 -16.92 3.95
C LEU A 179 -2.75 -17.74 4.73
N GLU A 180 -2.92 -17.42 6.01
CA GLU A 180 -3.95 -18.02 6.86
C GLU A 180 -5.32 -17.40 6.50
N PRO A 181 -6.43 -18.16 6.47
CA PRO A 181 -7.76 -17.63 6.26
C PRO A 181 -8.15 -16.53 7.27
N ALA A 182 -8.99 -15.57 6.85
CA ALA A 182 -9.36 -14.43 7.70
C ALA A 182 -10.21 -14.82 8.93
N ASP A 183 -10.97 -15.91 8.84
CA ASP A 183 -11.89 -16.39 9.87
C ASP A 183 -11.18 -17.08 11.05
N SER A 184 -9.92 -17.47 10.89
CA SER A 184 -9.09 -17.99 11.99
C SER A 184 -8.29 -16.90 12.71
N LEU A 185 -8.26 -15.67 12.20
CA LEU A 185 -7.53 -14.55 12.80
C LEU A 185 -8.40 -13.78 13.80
N ALA A 186 -7.88 -13.59 15.01
CA ALA A 186 -8.50 -12.73 16.01
C ALA A 186 -8.19 -11.24 15.73
N ARG A 187 -9.08 -10.33 16.15
CA ARG A 187 -8.90 -8.86 16.04
C ARG A 187 -8.63 -8.21 17.38
N ASP A 188 -7.78 -7.18 17.40
CA ASP A 188 -7.49 -6.35 18.57
C ASP A 188 -8.51 -5.23 18.76
N SER A 189 -9.08 -4.74 17.66
CA SER A 189 -10.14 -3.74 17.67
C SER A 189 -11.29 -4.15 16.75
N LEU A 190 -12.51 -3.80 17.15
CA LEU A 190 -13.62 -3.67 16.22
C LEU A 190 -13.52 -2.24 15.67
N SER A 191 -12.66 -1.99 14.68
CA SER A 191 -12.73 -0.69 14.00
C SER A 191 -14.14 -0.55 13.43
N ARG A 192 -14.74 0.62 13.65
CA ARG A 192 -16.00 0.94 12.98
C ARG A 192 -15.66 1.11 11.50
N ASP A 193 -16.38 0.34 10.70
CA ASP A 193 -16.43 0.35 9.23
C ASP A 193 -15.29 -0.40 8.51
N ASP A 194 -15.65 -1.13 7.45
CA ASP A 194 -14.76 -1.94 6.62
C ASP A 194 -13.85 -1.04 5.75
N GLN A 195 -12.73 -0.58 6.34
CA GLN A 195 -11.92 0.52 5.81
C GLN A 195 -11.06 0.16 4.60
N TRP A 196 -10.74 -1.10 4.35
CA TRP A 196 -10.10 -1.54 3.12
C TRP A 196 -10.06 -3.07 3.06
N VAL A 197 -9.92 -3.62 1.85
CA VAL A 197 -9.92 -5.06 1.59
C VAL A 197 -8.74 -5.39 0.68
N ILE A 198 -8.02 -6.43 1.07
CA ILE A 198 -7.05 -7.12 0.22
C ILE A 198 -7.61 -8.47 -0.22
N ASN A 199 -7.63 -8.71 -1.52
CA ASN A 199 -7.90 -10.01 -2.11
C ASN A 199 -6.63 -10.54 -2.76
N VAL A 200 -6.31 -11.80 -2.52
CA VAL A 200 -5.20 -12.50 -3.16
C VAL A 200 -5.75 -13.72 -3.86
N GLU A 201 -5.41 -13.87 -5.13
CA GLU A 201 -5.59 -15.11 -5.89
C GLU A 201 -4.19 -15.63 -6.21
N ALA A 202 -3.88 -16.88 -5.86
CA ALA A 202 -2.57 -17.45 -6.05
C ALA A 202 -2.68 -18.84 -6.68
N ARG A 203 -1.78 -19.12 -7.62
CA ARG A 203 -1.75 -20.36 -8.38
C ARG A 203 -0.33 -20.84 -8.63
N VAL A 204 -0.09 -22.11 -8.38
CA VAL A 204 1.14 -22.82 -8.73
C VAL A 204 0.74 -24.07 -9.49
N GLU A 205 1.16 -24.22 -10.75
CA GLU A 205 0.74 -25.33 -11.61
C GLU A 205 -0.80 -25.48 -11.62
N ASN A 206 -1.34 -26.57 -11.06
CA ASN A 206 -2.78 -26.85 -10.97
C ASN A 206 -3.40 -26.54 -9.61
N TYR A 207 -2.63 -25.98 -8.67
CA TYR A 207 -3.08 -25.68 -7.31
C TYR A 207 -3.44 -24.21 -7.22
N PHE A 208 -4.63 -23.91 -6.69
CA PHE A 208 -5.19 -22.57 -6.62
C PHE A 208 -5.68 -22.26 -5.21
N ARG A 209 -5.46 -21.01 -4.76
CA ARG A 209 -6.00 -20.47 -3.50
C ARG A 209 -6.51 -19.05 -3.71
N ARG A 210 -7.51 -18.69 -2.92
CA ARG A 210 -8.03 -17.32 -2.80
C ARG A 210 -8.13 -16.92 -1.34
N TYR A 211 -7.65 -15.73 -1.03
CA TYR A 211 -7.70 -15.11 0.29
C TYR A 211 -8.40 -13.76 0.20
N GLN A 212 -9.17 -13.42 1.24
CA GLN A 212 -9.75 -12.10 1.39
C GLN A 212 -9.59 -11.67 2.85
N HIS A 213 -8.96 -10.52 3.07
CA HIS A 213 -8.82 -9.92 4.38
C HIS A 213 -9.34 -8.48 4.36
N THR A 214 -10.07 -8.12 5.41
CA THR A 214 -10.61 -6.77 5.60
C THR A 214 -9.87 -6.11 6.76
N SER A 215 -9.33 -4.91 6.53
CA SER A 215 -8.50 -4.14 7.46
C SER A 215 -7.49 -4.99 8.26
N PRO A 216 -6.53 -5.66 7.59
CA PRO A 216 -5.48 -6.46 8.23
C PRO A 216 -4.75 -5.81 9.41
N ASP A 217 -4.64 -4.49 9.44
CA ASP A 217 -4.04 -3.72 10.53
C ASP A 217 -4.77 -3.91 11.88
N THR A 218 -6.05 -4.31 11.85
CA THR A 218 -6.89 -4.57 13.03
C THR A 218 -6.73 -5.98 13.63
N TYR A 219 -6.03 -6.88 12.93
CA TYR A 219 -5.78 -8.22 13.44
C TYR A 219 -4.86 -8.17 14.66
N LYS A 220 -4.98 -9.18 15.52
CA LYS A 220 -3.99 -9.46 16.55
C LYS A 220 -2.64 -9.75 15.92
N GLU A 221 -1.58 -9.43 16.66
CA GLU A 221 -0.21 -9.76 16.28
C GLU A 221 -0.10 -11.24 15.88
N SER A 222 0.24 -11.47 14.61
CA SER A 222 0.31 -12.78 13.96
C SER A 222 1.23 -12.68 12.74
N SER A 223 1.80 -13.80 12.29
CA SER A 223 2.62 -13.81 11.07
C SER A 223 1.81 -13.35 9.85
N THR A 224 0.56 -13.83 9.72
CA THR A 224 -0.34 -13.46 8.61
C THR A 224 -0.63 -11.95 8.60
N ARG A 225 -0.82 -11.32 9.76
CA ARG A 225 -0.94 -9.85 9.83
C ARG A 225 0.30 -9.17 9.27
N SER A 226 1.49 -9.57 9.72
CA SER A 226 2.75 -8.99 9.27
C SER A 226 2.97 -9.20 7.77
N ASP A 227 2.67 -10.40 7.26
CA ASP A 227 2.77 -10.75 5.84
C ASP A 227 1.82 -9.90 4.98
N LEU A 228 0.56 -9.72 5.41
CA LEU A 228 -0.43 -8.87 4.73
C LEU A 228 -0.01 -7.40 4.72
N LEU A 229 0.52 -6.87 5.83
CA LEU A 229 1.00 -5.50 5.90
C LEU A 229 2.24 -5.28 5.02
N GLN A 230 3.12 -6.29 4.90
CA GLN A 230 4.22 -6.25 3.94
C GLN A 230 3.72 -6.24 2.50
N ILE A 231 2.75 -7.08 2.14
CA ILE A 231 2.13 -7.07 0.81
C ILE A 231 1.54 -5.68 0.48
N VAL A 232 0.86 -5.06 1.43
CA VAL A 232 0.28 -3.70 1.28
C VAL A 232 1.37 -2.66 1.12
N SER A 233 2.45 -2.76 1.89
CA SER A 233 3.63 -1.91 1.74
C SER A 233 4.25 -2.02 0.34
N GLN A 234 4.34 -3.23 -0.22
CA GLN A 234 4.81 -3.44 -1.60
C GLN A 234 3.86 -2.82 -2.64
N MET A 235 2.55 -2.97 -2.47
CA MET A 235 1.55 -2.34 -3.34
C MET A 235 1.63 -0.81 -3.29
N ARG A 236 1.91 -0.23 -2.11
CA ARG A 236 2.15 1.21 -1.94
C ARG A 236 3.43 1.63 -2.66
N ALA A 237 4.52 0.89 -2.51
CA ALA A 237 5.77 1.19 -3.20
C ALA A 237 5.61 1.20 -4.73
N LEU A 238 4.81 0.27 -5.28
CA LEU A 238 4.44 0.32 -6.70
C LEU A 238 3.67 1.58 -7.05
N ARG A 239 2.69 1.98 -6.22
CA ARG A 239 1.96 3.22 -6.44
C ARG A 239 2.87 4.45 -6.42
N ASP A 240 3.80 4.51 -5.47
CA ASP A 240 4.76 5.60 -5.32
C ASP A 240 5.77 5.69 -6.48
N ALA A 241 6.01 4.57 -7.19
CA ALA A 241 6.82 4.52 -8.40
C ALA A 241 6.08 4.98 -9.68
N THR A 242 4.77 5.26 -9.60
CA THR A 242 3.99 5.80 -10.74
C THR A 242 4.00 7.32 -10.76
N ILE A 243 3.74 7.91 -11.94
CA ILE A 243 3.47 9.33 -12.05
C ILE A 243 2.16 9.64 -11.33
N GLN A 244 2.25 10.39 -10.24
CA GLN A 244 1.09 10.88 -9.50
C GLN A 244 0.89 12.36 -9.83
N ARG A 245 -0.21 12.67 -10.51
CA ARG A 245 -0.61 14.03 -10.88
C ARG A 245 -2.09 14.16 -10.61
N ASN A 246 -2.42 15.00 -9.62
CA ASN A 246 -3.78 15.47 -9.50
C ASN A 246 -4.07 16.43 -10.65
N ASN A 247 -5.16 16.15 -11.36
CA ASN A 247 -5.57 16.97 -12.49
C ASN A 247 -6.27 18.28 -12.04
N PHE A 248 -6.68 18.31 -10.77
CA PHE A 248 -7.19 19.50 -10.11
C PHE A 248 -6.08 20.07 -9.24
N ASN A 249 -5.74 21.33 -9.46
CA ASN A 249 -4.78 22.04 -8.62
C ASN A 249 -5.47 22.95 -7.60
N VAL A 250 -6.80 23.01 -7.59
CA VAL A 250 -7.57 23.90 -6.73
C VAL A 250 -8.69 23.12 -6.08
N TYR A 251 -8.84 23.26 -4.78
CA TYR A 251 -9.78 22.52 -3.95
C TYR A 251 -10.54 23.48 -3.05
N ARG A 252 -11.84 23.20 -2.88
CA ARG A 252 -12.74 23.99 -2.05
C ARG A 252 -13.25 23.14 -0.91
N GLY A 253 -13.15 23.68 0.28
CA GLY A 253 -13.63 23.01 1.47
C GLY A 253 -13.69 23.95 2.65
N TYR A 254 -14.00 23.37 3.80
CA TYR A 254 -13.97 24.08 5.07
C TYR A 254 -13.22 23.27 6.11
N MET A 255 -12.68 23.98 7.10
CA MET A 255 -11.95 23.39 8.22
C MET A 255 -12.24 24.13 9.52
N LYS A 256 -12.11 23.44 10.65
CA LYS A 256 -12.27 24.01 11.98
C LYS A 256 -10.92 24.44 12.55
N GLY A 257 -10.77 25.73 12.82
CA GLY A 257 -9.56 26.32 13.37
C GLY A 257 -8.37 26.34 12.39
N PRO A 258 -7.29 27.06 12.75
CA PRO A 258 -6.11 27.22 11.90
C PRO A 258 -5.17 26.00 11.84
N SER A 259 -5.27 25.13 12.85
CA SER A 259 -4.43 23.94 13.01
C SER A 259 -5.27 22.65 13.04
N GLY A 260 -6.52 22.72 12.57
CA GLY A 260 -7.38 21.56 12.45
C GLY A 260 -6.80 20.57 11.42
N PRO A 261 -6.70 19.27 11.75
CA PRO A 261 -6.18 18.28 10.81
C PRO A 261 -7.20 17.95 9.70
N GLU A 262 -8.44 18.43 9.79
CA GLU A 262 -9.52 18.03 8.88
C GLU A 262 -9.85 19.14 7.89
N PHE A 263 -9.74 18.81 6.61
CA PHE A 263 -10.28 19.58 5.50
C PHE A 263 -11.45 18.81 4.89
N ILE A 264 -12.66 19.34 5.04
CA ILE A 264 -13.88 18.74 4.50
C ILE A 264 -14.20 19.40 3.16
N LEU A 265 -14.33 18.61 2.11
CA LEU A 265 -14.72 19.14 0.80
C LEU A 265 -16.09 19.81 0.86
N CYS A 266 -16.30 20.86 0.07
CA CYS A 266 -17.61 21.55 0.03
C CYS A 266 -18.79 20.67 -0.38
N ASP A 267 -18.51 19.54 -1.03
CA ASP A 267 -19.50 18.55 -1.42
C ASP A 267 -19.74 17.47 -0.37
N GLU A 268 -19.05 17.57 0.77
CA GLU A 268 -19.07 16.64 1.90
C GLU A 268 -18.75 15.19 1.52
N SER A 269 -18.14 14.95 0.35
CA SER A 269 -17.86 13.60 -0.13
C SER A 269 -16.69 12.95 0.59
N GLU A 270 -15.72 13.75 1.02
CA GLU A 270 -14.48 13.28 1.61
C GLU A 270 -14.01 14.24 2.71
N ILE A 271 -13.39 13.66 3.73
CA ILE A 271 -12.62 14.35 4.76
C ILE A 271 -11.16 14.01 4.54
N TRP A 272 -10.34 15.04 4.37
CA TRP A 272 -8.92 14.91 4.09
C TRP A 272 -8.10 15.40 5.28
N TYR A 273 -6.97 14.74 5.51
CA TYR A 273 -5.97 15.23 6.43
C TYR A 273 -5.29 16.46 5.82
N PHE A 274 -5.28 17.55 6.55
CA PHE A 274 -4.65 18.80 6.18
C PHE A 274 -3.20 18.81 6.68
N GLU A 275 -2.25 18.57 5.78
CA GLU A 275 -0.82 18.57 6.10
C GLU A 275 -0.26 19.99 5.99
N GLY A 276 -0.62 20.85 6.94
CA GLY A 276 -0.15 22.23 7.02
C GLY A 276 -0.77 23.02 8.17
N HIS A 277 -0.46 24.31 8.22
CA HIS A 277 -1.08 25.28 9.13
C HIS A 277 -1.68 26.42 8.31
N LEU A 278 -2.95 26.75 8.57
CA LEU A 278 -3.64 27.78 7.82
C LEU A 278 -3.02 29.17 8.02
N GLU A 279 -2.53 29.43 9.23
CA GLU A 279 -1.77 30.65 9.57
C GLU A 279 -0.55 30.83 8.67
N ASP A 280 0.27 29.78 8.53
CA ASP A 280 1.47 29.82 7.70
C ASP A 280 1.12 30.09 6.23
N LEU A 281 0.07 29.45 5.72
CA LEU A 281 -0.37 29.60 4.34
C LEU A 281 -0.94 30.98 4.03
N VAL A 282 -1.65 31.59 4.98
CA VAL A 282 -2.17 32.96 4.84
C VAL A 282 -1.03 33.97 4.78
N ILE A 283 0.00 33.78 5.60
CA ILE A 283 1.21 34.62 5.61
C ILE A 283 1.97 34.47 4.28
N THR A 284 2.23 33.23 3.84
CA THR A 284 2.98 32.98 2.60
C THR A 284 2.23 33.43 1.35
N SER A 285 0.89 33.33 1.36
CA SER A 285 0.02 33.78 0.27
C SER A 285 -0.31 35.29 0.35
N ALA A 286 0.30 36.02 1.30
CA ALA A 286 0.12 37.45 1.52
C ALA A 286 -1.35 37.90 1.69
N TYR A 287 -2.18 37.05 2.28
CA TYR A 287 -3.58 37.36 2.55
C TYR A 287 -3.70 38.32 3.74
N PRO A 288 -4.54 39.38 3.68
CA PRO A 288 -4.63 40.39 4.73
C PRO A 288 -5.44 39.93 5.96
N VAL A 289 -5.52 38.63 6.21
CA VAL A 289 -6.29 38.02 7.30
C VAL A 289 -5.32 37.63 8.41
N LEU A 290 -5.58 38.08 9.64
CA LEU A 290 -4.86 37.62 10.82
C LEU A 290 -5.71 36.54 11.48
N ILE A 291 -5.20 35.32 11.56
CA ILE A 291 -5.86 34.21 12.26
C ILE A 291 -5.12 34.01 13.58
N GLU A 292 -5.65 34.58 14.67
CA GLU A 292 -5.13 34.38 16.03
C GLU A 292 -6.27 33.87 16.91
N GLU A 293 -5.99 32.87 17.76
CA GLU A 293 -6.95 32.30 18.73
C GLU A 293 -8.28 31.77 18.14
N ALA A 294 -8.25 31.31 16.89
CA ALA A 294 -9.45 30.94 16.12
C ALA A 294 -9.83 29.45 16.16
N ALA A 295 -9.42 28.69 17.17
CA ALA A 295 -9.57 27.23 17.20
C ALA A 295 -11.03 26.72 17.07
N GLU A 296 -12.01 27.52 17.51
CA GLU A 296 -13.44 27.19 17.43
C GLU A 296 -14.15 27.75 16.18
N GLN A 297 -13.44 28.50 15.35
CA GLN A 297 -13.99 29.12 14.14
C GLN A 297 -13.95 28.17 12.96
N TYR A 298 -14.87 28.36 12.01
CA TYR A 298 -14.86 27.64 10.74
C TYR A 298 -14.36 28.55 9.64
N PHE A 299 -13.46 28.02 8.83
CA PHE A 299 -12.88 28.68 7.68
C PHE A 299 -13.29 27.94 6.43
N TYR A 300 -13.95 28.65 5.52
CA TYR A 300 -13.97 28.25 4.12
C TYR A 300 -12.63 28.59 3.50
N VAL A 301 -12.07 27.66 2.74
CA VAL A 301 -10.81 27.85 2.03
C VAL A 301 -10.92 27.30 0.61
N GLU A 302 -10.51 28.12 -0.35
CA GLU A 302 -10.10 27.66 -1.67
C GLU A 302 -8.57 27.61 -1.66
N LEU A 303 -8.00 26.43 -1.82
CA LEU A 303 -6.56 26.21 -1.74
C LEU A 303 -6.05 25.50 -2.99
N ARG A 304 -4.77 25.73 -3.27
CA ARG A 304 -4.01 24.97 -4.24
C ARG A 304 -3.03 24.07 -3.53
N GLY A 305 -2.83 22.86 -4.05
CA GLY A 305 -1.89 21.91 -3.49
C GLY A 305 -1.91 20.56 -4.16
N LYS A 306 -1.20 19.62 -3.53
CA LYS A 306 -1.10 18.22 -3.97
C LYS A 306 -1.95 17.32 -3.10
N ILE A 307 -2.65 16.40 -3.73
CA ILE A 307 -3.36 15.34 -3.03
C ILE A 307 -2.52 14.09 -3.07
N ARG A 308 -2.32 13.51 -1.89
CA ARG A 308 -1.74 12.18 -1.73
C ARG A 308 -2.77 11.33 -1.04
N ASP A 309 -3.13 10.22 -1.65
CA ASP A 309 -4.13 9.35 -1.05
C ASP A 309 -3.53 8.60 0.16
N GLN A 310 -4.30 8.50 1.24
CA GLN A 310 -3.93 7.73 2.44
C GLN A 310 -4.60 6.37 2.42
N TRP A 311 -4.42 5.66 1.32
CA TRP A 311 -5.25 4.50 1.04
C TRP A 311 -5.16 3.39 2.10
N TYR A 312 -4.02 3.24 2.80
CA TYR A 312 -3.70 2.04 3.60
C TYR A 312 -2.81 2.29 4.84
N THR A 313 -2.84 3.49 5.43
CA THR A 313 -1.88 3.90 6.47
C THR A 313 -1.92 2.99 7.69
N GLU A 314 -0.72 2.55 8.09
CA GLU A 314 -0.46 2.12 9.44
C GLU A 314 -0.54 3.37 10.35
N TRP A 315 -1.42 3.33 11.35
CA TRP A 315 -1.29 4.03 12.64
C TRP A 315 -1.64 5.53 12.76
N VAL A 316 -2.12 6.23 11.73
CA VAL A 316 -2.54 7.64 11.87
C VAL A 316 -4.01 7.78 11.50
N ASP A 317 -4.78 8.25 12.48
CA ASP A 317 -6.22 8.54 12.50
C ASP A 317 -7.03 8.18 11.24
N GLN A 318 -7.76 7.06 11.34
CA GLN A 318 -8.49 6.38 10.27
C GLN A 318 -9.72 7.14 9.72
N SER A 319 -9.94 8.39 10.14
CA SER A 319 -11.05 9.23 9.65
C SER A 319 -10.77 9.87 8.28
N HIS A 320 -9.51 9.92 7.85
CA HIS A 320 -9.10 10.62 6.64
C HIS A 320 -8.84 9.66 5.49
N THR A 321 -9.36 10.00 4.32
CA THR A 321 -9.24 9.15 3.12
C THR A 321 -8.09 9.57 2.21
N ARG A 322 -7.66 10.83 2.33
CA ARG A 322 -6.55 11.44 1.59
C ARG A 322 -5.87 12.50 2.44
N VAL A 323 -4.69 12.91 2.02
CA VAL A 323 -3.98 14.09 2.53
C VAL A 323 -3.96 15.17 1.47
N ILE A 324 -4.32 16.39 1.86
CA ILE A 324 -4.00 17.59 1.11
C ILE A 324 -2.72 18.19 1.68
N ILE A 325 -1.73 18.38 0.80
CA ILE A 325 -0.51 19.16 1.06
C ILE A 325 -0.73 20.51 0.34
N PRO A 326 -1.22 21.53 1.04
CA PRO A 326 -1.50 22.84 0.47
C PRO A 326 -0.19 23.60 0.19
N ASP A 327 -0.15 24.28 -0.95
CA ASP A 327 0.96 25.14 -1.38
C ASP A 327 0.58 26.62 -1.33
N GLU A 328 -0.69 26.96 -1.59
CA GLU A 328 -1.18 28.33 -1.76
C GLU A 328 -2.66 28.44 -1.37
N ILE A 329 -3.08 29.57 -0.81
CA ILE A 329 -4.50 29.89 -0.60
C ILE A 329 -4.96 30.84 -1.69
N ASN A 330 -6.03 30.45 -2.38
CA ASN A 330 -6.70 31.29 -3.37
C ASN A 330 -7.83 32.13 -2.77
N GLU A 331 -8.51 31.62 -1.73
CA GLU A 331 -9.60 32.31 -1.04
C GLU A 331 -9.70 31.80 0.41
N ILE A 332 -10.00 32.69 1.34
CA ILE A 332 -10.30 32.33 2.73
C ILE A 332 -11.41 33.22 3.28
N GLN A 333 -12.38 32.61 3.94
CA GLN A 333 -13.51 33.31 4.55
C GLN A 333 -13.92 32.66 5.87
N LEU A 334 -14.22 33.48 6.88
CA LEU A 334 -14.89 33.02 8.09
C LEU A 334 -16.35 32.66 7.79
N VAL A 335 -16.79 31.47 8.19
CA VAL A 335 -18.16 30.99 7.94
C VAL A 335 -18.89 30.62 9.24
N ASP A 336 -20.21 30.83 9.24
CA ASP A 336 -21.09 30.49 10.35
C ASP A 336 -21.41 28.98 10.32
N GLY A 337 -20.44 28.17 10.76
CA GLY A 337 -20.58 26.73 10.98
C GLY A 337 -19.86 25.83 9.97
N PRO A 338 -20.00 24.49 10.11
CA PRO A 338 -19.30 23.49 9.31
C PRO A 338 -19.93 23.33 7.92
N ARG A 339 -19.85 24.37 7.08
CA ARG A 339 -20.36 24.33 5.71
C ARG A 339 -19.65 25.34 4.81
N CYS A 340 -19.61 25.05 3.52
CA CYS A 340 -19.18 26.04 2.54
C CYS A 340 -20.26 27.12 2.31
N PRO A 341 -19.86 28.34 1.91
CA PRO A 341 -20.76 29.47 1.70
C PRO A 341 -21.37 29.41 0.29
N TYR A 342 -22.16 28.36 -0.02
CA TYR A 342 -22.88 28.24 -1.29
C TYR A 342 -24.28 27.66 -1.10
#